data_AF-A0A3P8VP46-F1
#
_entry.id   AF-A0A3P8VP46-F1
#
_cell.length_a   1.000
_cell.length_b   1.000
_cell.length_c   1.000
_cell.angle_alpha   90.00
_cell.angle_beta   90.00
_cell.angle_gamma   90.00
#
_symmetry.space_group_name_H-M   'P 1'
#
loop_
_entity.id
_entity.type
_entity.pdbx_description
1 polymer ?
#
loop_
_entity_poly.entity_id
_entity_poly.type
_entity_poly.pdbx_seq_one_letter_code
_entity_poly.pdbx_strand_id
1 'polypeptide(L)'
;MEQEFLFCKLLVTALLILSSRTARSEEDRDTLWDAWGSWSECSRTCGGGASYSLRRCLSSKTCEGQNIKYRTCSNVDCPPDAGDFRAQQCLAHADVPYQGLFHEWLPVYNDPDNPCALKCKAKGLGLVVELAPKVLDGTRCYTESLDMCISGVCQIVGCDHELGSTTKEDNCGVCNGDGSSCRLVRGHYKSQHASGKSKDALLGHDYWHTFDGCKLYILGTSIRYKEKINIVIMWNFNVWYTS
;
A
#
# COMPACT_ATOMS: atom_id res chain seq x y z
N MET A 1 -59.80 -37.81 -3.16
CA MET A 1 -58.81 -37.09 -2.32
C MET A 1 -57.47 -37.81 -2.17
N GLU A 2 -57.31 -39.09 -2.57
CA GLU A 2 -56.03 -39.81 -2.40
C GLU A 2 -55.08 -39.75 -3.61
N GLN A 3 -55.53 -39.41 -4.82
CA GLN A 3 -54.65 -39.29 -6.00
C GLN A 3 -53.83 -37.99 -6.03
N GLU A 4 -54.37 -36.89 -5.51
CA GLU A 4 -53.68 -35.58 -5.44
C GLU A 4 -52.49 -35.59 -4.46
N PHE A 5 -52.56 -36.38 -3.39
CA PHE A 5 -51.48 -36.49 -2.39
C PHE A 5 -50.27 -37.27 -2.90
N LEU A 6 -50.48 -38.22 -3.83
CA LEU A 6 -49.40 -39.04 -4.37
C LEU A 6 -48.54 -38.27 -5.37
N PHE A 7 -49.17 -37.42 -6.19
CA PHE A 7 -48.48 -36.52 -7.13
C PHE A 7 -47.63 -35.48 -6.41
N CYS A 8 -48.13 -34.91 -5.31
CA CYS A 8 -47.39 -33.92 -4.53
C CYS A 8 -46.16 -34.53 -3.83
N LYS A 9 -46.26 -35.76 -3.30
CA LYS A 9 -45.12 -36.49 -2.73
C LYS A 9 -44.07 -36.85 -3.79
N LEU A 10 -44.49 -37.29 -4.97
CA LEU A 10 -43.58 -37.60 -6.09
C LEU A 10 -42.82 -36.36 -6.58
N LEU A 11 -43.49 -35.20 -6.72
CA LEU A 11 -42.86 -33.94 -7.11
C LEU A 11 -41.85 -33.42 -6.07
N VAL A 12 -42.17 -33.50 -4.77
CA VAL A 12 -41.26 -33.10 -3.70
C VAL A 12 -40.03 -34.02 -3.64
N THR A 13 -40.20 -35.34 -3.78
CA THR A 13 -39.06 -36.26 -3.84
C THR A 13 -38.21 -36.07 -5.09
N ALA A 14 -38.81 -35.78 -6.25
CA ALA A 14 -38.09 -35.47 -7.48
C ALA A 14 -37.28 -34.16 -7.34
N LEU A 15 -37.85 -33.13 -6.73
CA LEU A 15 -37.16 -31.87 -6.43
C LEU A 15 -35.99 -32.06 -5.45
N LEU A 16 -36.16 -32.89 -4.41
CA LEU A 16 -35.06 -33.22 -3.47
C LEU A 16 -33.95 -34.06 -4.14
N ILE A 17 -34.31 -34.96 -5.07
CA ILE A 17 -33.34 -35.75 -5.86
C ILE A 17 -32.61 -34.86 -6.89
N LEU A 18 -33.30 -33.87 -7.48
CA LEU A 18 -32.72 -32.87 -8.37
C LEU A 18 -31.80 -31.88 -7.62
N SER A 19 -32.16 -31.46 -6.40
CA SER A 19 -31.30 -30.66 -5.51
C SER A 19 -30.07 -31.44 -5.01
N SER A 20 -30.13 -32.77 -4.96
CA SER A 20 -28.99 -33.60 -4.53
C SER A 20 -27.92 -33.78 -5.61
N ARG A 21 -28.21 -33.46 -6.88
CA ARG A 21 -27.29 -33.68 -8.02
C ARG A 21 -26.36 -32.51 -8.33
N THR A 22 -26.46 -31.38 -7.64
CA THR A 22 -25.55 -30.22 -7.80
C THR A 22 -24.59 -30.01 -6.63
N ALA A 23 -24.60 -30.86 -5.60
CA ALA A 23 -23.69 -30.79 -4.45
C ALA A 23 -22.39 -31.62 -4.59
N ARG A 24 -22.01 -32.03 -5.81
CA ARG A 24 -20.74 -32.71 -6.12
C ARG A 24 -19.99 -31.96 -7.23
N SER A 25 -19.39 -30.82 -6.90
CA SER A 25 -18.38 -30.20 -7.78
C SER A 25 -17.41 -29.25 -7.08
N GLU A 26 -17.60 -28.94 -5.79
CA GLU A 26 -16.67 -28.06 -5.06
C GLU A 26 -15.50 -28.81 -4.42
N GLU A 27 -15.69 -30.07 -4.03
CA GLU A 27 -14.67 -30.90 -3.37
C GLU A 27 -13.65 -31.51 -4.36
N ASP A 28 -13.95 -31.50 -5.66
CA ASP A 28 -13.08 -32.04 -6.73
C ASP A 28 -12.30 -30.94 -7.50
N ARG A 29 -12.32 -29.70 -6.98
CA ARG A 29 -11.63 -28.56 -7.59
C ARG A 29 -10.24 -28.33 -6.98
N ASP A 30 -10.07 -28.64 -5.69
CA ASP A 30 -8.78 -28.61 -5.01
C ASP A 30 -7.95 -29.89 -5.22
N THR A 31 -8.55 -30.98 -5.69
CA THR A 31 -7.85 -32.22 -6.05
C THR A 31 -6.99 -32.09 -7.32
N LEU A 32 -7.27 -31.08 -8.15
CA LEU A 32 -6.57 -30.84 -9.42
C LEU A 32 -5.26 -30.07 -9.21
N TRP A 33 -5.13 -29.36 -8.08
CA TRP A 33 -3.93 -28.61 -7.73
C TRP A 33 -3.04 -29.42 -6.80
N ASP A 34 -1.73 -29.32 -6.99
CA ASP A 34 -0.76 -29.76 -5.99
C ASP A 34 -0.83 -28.86 -4.75
N ALA A 35 -0.26 -29.32 -3.64
CA ALA A 35 -0.07 -28.49 -2.47
C ALA A 35 0.74 -27.24 -2.83
N TRP A 36 0.45 -26.13 -2.14
CA TRP A 36 1.27 -24.93 -2.24
C TRP A 36 2.69 -25.23 -1.80
N GLY A 37 3.66 -24.86 -2.63
CA GLY A 37 5.07 -24.95 -2.31
C GLY A 37 5.46 -24.02 -1.16
N SER A 38 6.69 -24.17 -0.70
CA SER A 38 7.28 -23.24 0.26
C SER A 38 7.26 -21.82 -0.28
N TRP A 39 7.16 -20.86 0.63
CA TRP A 39 7.31 -19.45 0.32
C TRP A 39 8.73 -19.16 -0.18
N SER A 40 8.84 -18.27 -1.17
CA SER A 40 10.11 -17.73 -1.64
C SER A 40 10.77 -16.90 -0.56
N GLU A 41 12.07 -16.63 -0.75
CA GLU A 41 12.73 -15.54 -0.04
C GLU A 41 11.96 -14.24 -0.19
N CYS A 42 12.01 -13.41 0.85
CA CYS A 42 11.38 -12.11 0.81
C CYS A 42 12.14 -11.19 -0.13
N SER A 43 11.42 -10.40 -0.94
CA SER A 43 12.05 -9.43 -1.84
C SER A 43 12.85 -8.35 -1.10
N ARG A 44 12.60 -8.17 0.19
CA ARG A 44 13.27 -7.22 1.08
C ARG A 44 13.53 -7.85 2.44
N THR A 45 14.58 -7.38 3.11
CA THR A 45 14.91 -7.79 4.49
C THR A 45 14.28 -6.89 5.55
N CYS A 46 13.71 -5.75 5.14
CA CYS A 46 13.05 -4.78 6.01
C CYS A 46 12.02 -3.94 5.23
N GLY A 47 11.21 -3.18 5.96
CA GLY A 47 10.30 -2.15 5.45
C GLY A 47 9.10 -2.69 4.68
N GLY A 48 8.79 -3.99 4.85
CA GLY A 48 7.76 -4.72 4.12
C GLY A 48 8.20 -5.07 2.70
N GLY A 49 8.35 -6.37 2.42
CA GLY A 49 8.57 -6.93 1.10
C GLY A 49 7.46 -7.90 0.70
N ALA A 50 7.65 -8.57 -0.44
CA ALA A 50 6.74 -9.57 -0.95
C ALA A 50 7.44 -10.93 -1.07
N SER A 51 6.70 -11.99 -0.79
CA SER A 51 7.11 -13.38 -1.01
C SER A 51 5.99 -14.10 -1.74
N TYR A 52 6.37 -15.06 -2.60
CA TYR A 52 5.41 -15.82 -3.39
C TYR A 52 5.50 -17.31 -3.09
N SER A 53 4.39 -18.02 -3.31
CA SER A 53 4.32 -19.48 -3.24
C SER A 53 3.67 -19.97 -4.53
N LEU A 54 4.22 -21.04 -5.09
CA LEU A 54 3.78 -21.65 -6.34
C LEU A 54 3.09 -22.99 -6.08
N ARG A 55 2.12 -23.34 -6.91
CA ARG A 55 1.54 -24.69 -6.99
C ARG A 55 1.47 -25.15 -8.43
N ARG A 56 1.49 -26.47 -8.65
CA ARG A 56 1.39 -27.06 -10.00
C ARG A 56 -0.01 -27.60 -10.24
N CYS A 57 -0.47 -27.50 -11.48
CA CYS A 57 -1.67 -28.19 -11.92
C CYS A 57 -1.33 -29.66 -12.17
N LEU A 58 -2.02 -30.58 -11.49
CA LEU A 58 -1.82 -32.03 -11.61
C LEU A 58 -2.70 -32.64 -12.72
N SER A 59 -3.68 -31.89 -13.24
CA SER A 59 -4.61 -32.34 -14.27
C SER A 59 -4.17 -32.00 -15.69
N SER A 60 -4.49 -32.89 -16.64
CA SER A 60 -4.19 -32.71 -18.06
C SER A 60 -5.19 -31.84 -18.83
N LYS A 61 -6.31 -31.44 -18.21
CA LYS A 61 -7.39 -30.70 -18.89
C LYS A 61 -7.20 -29.19 -18.77
N THR A 62 -7.23 -28.67 -17.55
CA THR A 62 -6.87 -27.29 -17.15
C THR A 62 -7.21 -27.15 -15.67
N CYS A 63 -6.44 -26.37 -14.91
CA CYS A 63 -6.80 -26.01 -13.54
C CYS A 63 -7.32 -24.58 -13.48
N GLU A 64 -8.43 -24.37 -12.77
CA GLU A 64 -8.99 -23.04 -12.55
C GLU A 64 -8.33 -22.36 -11.33
N GLY A 65 -8.08 -21.06 -11.45
CA GLY A 65 -7.45 -20.24 -10.41
C GLY A 65 -5.96 -19.99 -10.65
N GLN A 66 -5.34 -19.25 -9.73
CA GLN A 66 -3.93 -18.86 -9.84
C GLN A 66 -2.99 -20.00 -9.42
N ASN A 67 -1.87 -20.14 -10.13
CA ASN A 67 -0.77 -21.04 -9.79
C ASN A 67 0.27 -20.38 -8.87
N ILE A 68 0.09 -19.10 -8.56
CA ILE A 68 0.94 -18.29 -7.69
C ILE A 68 0.07 -17.54 -6.68
N LYS A 69 0.57 -17.42 -5.45
CA LYS A 69 0.00 -16.54 -4.43
C LYS A 69 1.10 -15.73 -3.77
N TYR A 70 0.73 -14.59 -3.21
CA TYR A 70 1.67 -13.65 -2.60
C TYR A 70 1.31 -13.40 -1.13
N ARG A 71 2.31 -12.98 -0.37
CA ARG A 71 2.14 -12.44 0.98
C ARG A 71 3.17 -11.34 1.23
N THR A 72 2.89 -10.50 2.21
CA THR A 72 3.91 -9.61 2.78
C THR A 72 4.88 -10.39 3.66
N CYS A 73 6.09 -9.85 3.80
CA CYS A 73 7.16 -10.42 4.62
C CYS A 73 8.11 -9.31 5.08
N SER A 74 8.96 -9.60 6.07
CA SER A 74 9.96 -8.65 6.57
C SER A 74 9.39 -7.28 6.96
N ASN A 75 8.31 -7.27 7.76
CA ASN A 75 7.60 -6.07 8.20
C ASN A 75 8.33 -5.30 9.32
N VAL A 76 9.63 -5.54 9.52
CA VAL A 76 10.46 -4.81 10.46
C VAL A 76 10.92 -3.50 9.83
N ASP A 77 10.99 -2.42 10.59
CA ASP A 77 11.45 -1.14 10.05
C ASP A 77 12.87 -1.23 9.49
N CYS A 78 13.10 -0.55 8.38
CA CYS A 78 14.44 -0.46 7.81
C CYS A 78 15.32 0.48 8.63
N PRO A 79 16.63 0.17 8.76
CA PRO A 79 17.56 1.12 9.32
C PRO A 79 17.66 2.36 8.40
N PRO A 80 18.05 3.54 8.94
CA PRO A 80 18.03 4.80 8.19
C PRO A 80 18.91 4.81 6.93
N ASP A 81 19.91 3.93 6.86
CA ASP A 81 20.88 3.77 5.79
C ASP A 81 20.47 2.76 4.71
N ALA A 82 19.37 2.01 4.89
CA ALA A 82 18.91 1.00 3.94
C ALA A 82 18.58 1.57 2.55
N GLY A 83 18.35 2.87 2.45
CA GLY A 83 17.97 3.56 1.22
C GLY A 83 16.55 3.23 0.76
N ASP A 84 16.12 3.88 -0.32
CA ASP A 84 14.84 3.61 -0.95
C ASP A 84 14.96 2.45 -1.95
N PHE A 85 14.06 1.48 -1.81
CA PHE A 85 14.02 0.29 -2.66
C PHE A 85 13.70 0.60 -4.13
N ARG A 86 12.88 1.63 -4.42
CA ARG A 86 12.64 2.06 -5.80
C ARG A 86 13.88 2.78 -6.36
N ALA A 87 14.52 3.63 -5.56
CA ALA A 87 15.77 4.30 -5.94
C ALA A 87 16.88 3.30 -6.29
N GLN A 88 17.05 2.25 -5.49
CA GLN A 88 18.02 1.18 -5.74
C GLN A 88 17.81 0.51 -7.10
N GLN A 89 16.55 0.29 -7.50
CA GLN A 89 16.23 -0.28 -8.81
C GLN A 89 16.62 0.67 -9.96
N CYS A 90 16.37 1.97 -9.84
CA CYS A 90 16.87 2.94 -10.83
C CYS A 90 18.40 2.97 -10.89
N LEU A 91 19.06 3.00 -9.73
CA LEU A 91 20.52 3.03 -9.63
C LEU A 91 21.19 1.79 -10.22
N ALA A 92 20.52 0.64 -10.20
CA ALA A 92 20.99 -0.59 -10.83
C ALA A 92 21.09 -0.52 -12.36
N HIS A 93 20.60 0.56 -13.00
CA HIS A 93 20.75 0.82 -14.42
C HIS A 93 21.82 1.88 -14.74
N ALA A 94 22.57 2.37 -13.75
CA ALA A 94 23.56 3.43 -13.96
C ALA A 94 24.80 2.96 -14.76
N ASP A 95 25.07 1.65 -14.75
CA ASP A 95 26.14 0.98 -15.49
C ASP A 95 25.71 0.52 -16.91
N VAL A 96 24.47 0.78 -17.30
CA VAL A 96 23.95 0.48 -18.64
C VAL A 96 23.79 1.78 -19.43
N PRO A 97 24.44 1.92 -20.60
CA PRO A 97 24.32 3.14 -21.39
C PRO A 97 22.92 3.25 -22.01
N TYR A 98 22.26 4.38 -21.77
CA TYR A 98 21.02 4.74 -22.44
C TYR A 98 21.33 5.75 -23.56
N GLN A 99 20.95 5.41 -24.80
CA GLN A 99 21.28 6.20 -25.98
C GLN A 99 22.78 6.55 -26.10
N GLY A 100 23.65 5.63 -25.63
CA GLY A 100 25.11 5.79 -25.68
C GLY A 100 25.73 6.60 -24.53
N LEU A 101 24.94 7.04 -23.55
CA LEU A 101 25.41 7.78 -22.38
C LEU A 101 25.06 7.06 -21.08
N PHE A 102 25.95 7.19 -20.10
CA PHE A 102 25.67 6.76 -18.73
C PHE A 102 24.96 7.89 -17.98
N HIS A 103 23.98 7.53 -17.18
CA HIS A 103 23.20 8.47 -16.40
C HIS A 103 23.12 8.01 -14.95
N GLU A 104 23.17 8.98 -14.03
CA GLU A 104 22.75 8.74 -12.66
C GLU A 104 21.22 8.81 -12.62
N TRP A 105 20.57 7.67 -12.41
CA TRP A 105 19.11 7.55 -12.44
C TRP A 105 18.50 7.81 -11.06
N LEU A 106 17.50 8.68 -11.02
CA LEU A 106 16.68 8.93 -9.84
C LEU A 106 15.25 8.40 -10.06
N PRO A 107 14.58 7.85 -9.04
CA PRO A 107 13.23 7.33 -9.19
C PRO A 107 12.20 8.44 -9.43
N VAL A 108 11.20 8.09 -10.23
CA VAL A 108 9.94 8.83 -10.32
C VAL A 108 8.91 8.13 -9.44
N TYR A 109 8.19 8.90 -8.62
CA TYR A 109 7.18 8.41 -7.69
C TYR A 109 5.79 8.86 -8.09
N ASN A 110 4.77 8.18 -7.56
CA ASN A 110 3.37 8.57 -7.66
C ASN A 110 2.92 8.81 -9.11
N ASP A 111 3.39 7.97 -10.03
CA ASP A 111 2.94 8.00 -11.42
C ASP A 111 1.44 7.65 -11.46
N PRO A 112 0.59 8.51 -12.04
CA PRO A 112 -0.86 8.35 -11.97
C PRO A 112 -1.37 7.21 -12.86
N ASP A 113 -0.63 6.89 -13.94
CA ASP A 113 -1.05 5.93 -14.93
C ASP A 113 -0.51 4.53 -14.59
N ASN A 114 0.80 4.43 -14.34
CA ASN A 114 1.51 3.18 -14.11
C ASN A 114 2.45 3.29 -12.89
N PRO A 115 1.94 3.32 -11.65
CA PRO A 115 2.75 3.48 -10.43
C PRO A 115 3.74 2.32 -10.20
N CYS A 116 3.52 1.19 -10.85
CA CYS A 116 4.35 -0.01 -10.73
C CYS A 116 5.34 -0.22 -11.89
N ALA A 117 5.41 0.70 -12.86
CA ALA A 117 6.50 0.73 -13.83
C ALA A 117 7.76 1.36 -13.21
N LEU A 118 8.95 0.94 -13.65
CA LEU A 118 10.20 1.55 -13.20
C LEU A 118 10.51 2.76 -14.09
N LYS A 119 9.91 3.90 -13.75
CA LYS A 119 10.21 5.19 -14.35
C LYS A 119 11.34 5.89 -13.60
N CYS A 120 12.37 6.30 -14.32
CA CYS A 120 13.55 6.94 -13.77
C CYS A 120 13.86 8.22 -14.54
N LYS A 121 14.35 9.24 -13.83
CA LYS A 121 14.83 10.50 -14.41
C LYS A 121 16.34 10.58 -14.32
N ALA A 122 16.98 11.05 -15.39
CA ALA A 122 18.43 11.28 -15.37
C ALA A 122 18.74 12.52 -14.54
N LYS A 123 19.63 12.40 -13.56
CA LYS A 123 20.00 13.51 -12.67
C LYS A 123 20.63 14.66 -13.47
N GLY A 124 20.17 15.88 -13.17
CA GLY A 124 20.63 17.09 -13.86
C GLY A 124 20.10 17.25 -15.29
N LEU A 125 19.28 16.31 -15.77
CA LEU A 125 18.63 16.37 -17.08
C LEU A 125 17.10 16.32 -16.91
N GLY A 126 16.37 16.91 -17.85
CA GLY A 126 14.91 16.80 -17.92
C GLY A 126 14.40 15.48 -18.52
N LEU A 127 15.28 14.47 -18.65
CA LEU A 127 14.97 13.20 -19.30
C LEU A 127 14.33 12.24 -18.30
N VAL A 128 13.09 11.81 -18.59
CA VAL A 128 12.37 10.77 -17.87
C VAL A 128 12.12 9.61 -18.82
N VAL A 129 12.44 8.39 -18.39
CA VAL A 129 12.32 7.17 -19.18
C VAL A 129 11.76 6.04 -18.34
N GLU A 130 11.09 5.09 -18.99
CA GLU A 130 10.71 3.82 -18.39
C GLU A 130 11.83 2.80 -18.64
N LEU A 131 12.59 2.45 -17.59
CA LEU A 131 13.72 1.52 -17.70
C LEU A 131 13.29 0.05 -17.61
N ALA A 132 12.16 -0.22 -16.95
CA ALA A 132 11.56 -1.55 -16.90
C ALA A 132 10.03 -1.46 -16.80
N PRO A 133 9.30 -2.42 -17.41
CA PRO A 133 7.84 -2.42 -17.43
C PRO A 133 7.21 -2.62 -16.05
N LYS A 134 7.97 -3.23 -15.12
CA LYS A 134 7.56 -3.38 -13.72
C LYS A 134 8.74 -3.24 -12.77
N VAL A 135 8.49 -2.66 -11.60
CA VAL A 135 9.38 -2.72 -10.44
C VAL A 135 9.37 -4.13 -9.83
N LEU A 136 10.35 -4.41 -8.97
CA LEU A 136 10.40 -5.63 -8.17
C LEU A 136 9.21 -5.72 -7.21
N ASP A 137 8.71 -6.93 -7.02
CA ASP A 137 7.56 -7.18 -6.15
C ASP A 137 7.86 -6.74 -4.70
N GLY A 138 6.90 -6.07 -4.07
CA GLY A 138 7.05 -5.46 -2.75
C GLY A 138 7.58 -4.01 -2.75
N THR A 139 7.84 -3.42 -3.92
CA THR A 139 8.09 -1.98 -4.04
C THR A 139 6.79 -1.20 -3.79
N ARG A 140 6.80 -0.17 -2.94
CA ARG A 140 5.62 0.66 -2.67
C ARG A 140 5.11 1.34 -3.94
N CYS A 141 3.81 1.32 -4.22
CA CYS A 141 3.25 2.04 -5.37
C CYS A 141 3.37 3.56 -5.19
N TYR A 142 2.98 4.03 -4.01
CA TYR A 142 2.90 5.43 -3.64
C TYR A 142 3.72 5.71 -2.38
N THR A 143 4.19 6.95 -2.21
CA THR A 143 5.06 7.33 -1.08
C THR A 143 4.33 7.38 0.26
N GLU A 144 3.03 7.70 0.26
CA GLU A 144 2.22 7.86 1.47
C GLU A 144 1.30 6.66 1.76
N SER A 145 1.52 5.52 1.08
CA SER A 145 0.71 4.30 1.25
C SER A 145 1.57 3.08 1.57
N LEU A 146 0.95 2.08 2.19
CA LEU A 146 1.51 0.74 2.35
C LEU A 146 1.36 -0.12 1.09
N ASP A 147 0.50 0.31 0.16
CA ASP A 147 0.24 -0.40 -1.10
C ASP A 147 1.53 -0.71 -1.85
N MET A 148 1.62 -1.91 -2.40
CA MET A 148 2.83 -2.41 -3.04
C MET A 148 2.56 -3.04 -4.38
N CYS A 149 3.55 -2.95 -5.26
CA CYS A 149 3.52 -3.53 -6.57
C CYS A 149 3.74 -5.04 -6.48
N ILE A 150 2.80 -5.79 -7.05
CA ILE A 150 2.85 -7.25 -7.16
C ILE A 150 2.52 -7.61 -8.61
N SER A 151 3.47 -8.24 -9.29
CA SER A 151 3.35 -8.61 -10.70
C SER A 151 2.98 -7.43 -11.61
N GLY A 152 3.50 -6.23 -11.29
CA GLY A 152 3.25 -5.00 -12.06
C GLY A 152 1.92 -4.31 -11.77
N VAL A 153 1.12 -4.83 -10.83
CA VAL A 153 -0.16 -4.22 -10.42
C VAL A 153 -0.04 -3.70 -9.00
N CYS A 154 -0.59 -2.52 -8.73
CA CYS A 154 -0.63 -1.98 -7.37
C CYS A 154 -1.68 -2.72 -6.53
N GLN A 155 -1.24 -3.40 -5.48
CA GLN A 155 -2.08 -4.14 -4.55
C GLN A 155 -2.19 -3.41 -3.22
N ILE A 156 -3.38 -3.46 -2.63
CA ILE A 156 -3.67 -2.82 -1.36
C ILE A 156 -2.96 -3.55 -0.21
N VAL A 157 -2.43 -2.80 0.75
CA VAL A 157 -1.86 -3.35 1.99
C VAL A 157 -2.45 -2.60 3.17
N GLY A 158 -3.02 -3.34 4.12
CA GLY A 158 -3.62 -2.76 5.32
C GLY A 158 -2.57 -2.22 6.28
N CYS A 159 -2.99 -1.43 7.27
CA CYS A 159 -2.12 -0.97 8.36
C CYS A 159 -1.54 -2.11 9.21
N ASP A 160 -2.12 -3.31 9.10
CA ASP A 160 -1.65 -4.57 9.69
C ASP A 160 -0.49 -5.19 8.88
N HIS A 161 -0.06 -4.51 7.81
CA HIS A 161 0.95 -4.96 6.87
C HIS A 161 0.57 -6.25 6.13
N GLU A 162 -0.72 -6.57 6.00
CA GLU A 162 -1.19 -7.73 5.27
C GLU A 162 -1.62 -7.37 3.83
N LEU A 163 -1.19 -8.18 2.86
CA LEU A 163 -1.53 -7.99 1.45
C LEU A 163 -3.02 -8.27 1.22
N GLY A 164 -3.73 -7.31 0.64
CA GLY A 164 -5.17 -7.37 0.40
C GLY A 164 -6.02 -7.02 1.62
N SER A 165 -5.41 -6.70 2.76
CA SER A 165 -6.14 -6.23 3.94
C SER A 165 -6.67 -4.82 3.72
N THR A 166 -7.93 -4.60 4.10
CA THR A 166 -8.59 -3.30 4.05
C THR A 166 -8.55 -2.57 5.39
N THR A 167 -7.82 -3.10 6.37
CA THR A 167 -7.68 -2.50 7.71
C THR A 167 -6.97 -1.16 7.60
N LYS A 168 -7.54 -0.13 8.24
CA LYS A 168 -6.99 1.22 8.27
C LYS A 168 -6.64 1.64 9.69
N GLU A 169 -5.75 2.61 9.79
CA GLU A 169 -5.52 3.31 11.04
C GLU A 169 -6.78 4.09 11.44
N ASP A 170 -7.04 4.13 12.75
CA ASP A 170 -8.01 5.05 13.31
C ASP A 170 -7.47 6.49 13.32
N ASN A 171 -8.27 7.42 13.82
CA ASN A 171 -7.87 8.83 13.91
C ASN A 171 -6.66 9.07 14.84
N CYS A 172 -6.31 8.09 15.66
CA CYS A 172 -5.19 8.14 16.59
C CYS A 172 -3.90 7.55 15.98
N GLY A 173 -3.95 7.06 14.75
CA GLY A 173 -2.83 6.36 14.11
C GLY A 173 -2.66 4.91 14.60
N VAL A 174 -3.66 4.34 15.26
CA VAL A 174 -3.63 2.95 15.71
C VAL A 174 -4.31 2.07 14.67
N CYS A 175 -3.60 1.07 14.19
CA CYS A 175 -4.15 0.13 13.23
C CYS A 175 -5.34 -0.65 13.83
N ASN A 176 -6.48 -0.66 13.14
CA ASN A 176 -7.74 -1.23 13.64
C ASN A 176 -8.17 -0.68 15.01
N GLY A 177 -7.79 0.56 15.32
CA GLY A 177 -8.14 1.20 16.58
C GLY A 177 -9.61 1.62 16.64
N ASP A 178 -10.10 1.83 17.86
CA ASP A 178 -11.47 2.28 18.14
C ASP A 178 -11.56 3.79 18.38
N GLY A 179 -10.45 4.53 18.22
CA GLY A 179 -10.36 5.96 18.50
C GLY A 179 -10.28 6.32 19.98
N SER A 180 -10.10 5.35 20.88
CA SER A 180 -10.05 5.60 22.33
C SER A 180 -8.66 6.01 22.84
N SER A 181 -7.60 5.75 22.07
CA SER A 181 -6.20 6.02 22.45
C SER A 181 -5.81 7.49 22.33
N CYS A 182 -6.68 8.31 21.74
CA CYS A 182 -6.48 9.74 21.58
C CYS A 182 -7.76 10.52 21.84
N ARG A 183 -7.63 11.83 22.08
CA ARG A 183 -8.78 12.75 22.20
C ARG A 183 -8.68 13.91 21.22
N LEU A 184 -9.84 14.32 20.70
CA LEU A 184 -9.95 15.51 19.86
C LEU A 184 -9.78 16.78 20.70
N VAL A 185 -8.84 17.64 20.32
CA VAL A 185 -8.68 18.97 20.94
C VAL A 185 -9.01 20.03 19.88
N ARG A 186 -10.02 20.86 20.16
CA ARG A 186 -10.45 21.97 19.28
C ARG A 186 -9.86 23.30 19.78
N GLY A 187 -9.31 24.10 18.87
CA GLY A 187 -8.82 25.45 19.17
C GLY A 187 -9.31 26.47 18.13
N HIS A 188 -9.63 27.69 18.57
CA HIS A 188 -10.03 28.80 17.69
C HIS A 188 -8.93 29.86 17.63
N TYR A 189 -8.51 30.22 16.42
CA TYR A 189 -7.57 31.32 16.22
C TYR A 189 -8.30 32.66 16.02
N LYS A 190 -7.86 33.71 16.71
CA LYS A 190 -8.28 35.10 16.46
C LYS A 190 -7.05 35.89 15.99
N SER A 191 -7.03 36.33 14.73
CA SER A 191 -6.01 37.24 14.23
C SER A 191 -6.22 38.63 14.82
N GLN A 192 -5.24 39.18 15.54
CA GLN A 192 -5.17 40.62 15.74
C GLN A 192 -4.26 41.21 14.65
N HIS A 193 -4.87 41.81 13.63
CA HIS A 193 -4.17 42.64 12.68
C HIS A 193 -3.73 43.94 13.40
N ALA A 194 -2.47 44.01 13.83
CA ALA A 194 -1.82 45.29 14.05
C ALA A 194 -1.46 45.87 12.68
N SER A 195 -2.19 46.91 12.28
CA SER A 195 -1.91 47.71 11.10
C SER A 195 -0.50 48.31 11.20
N GLY A 196 0.41 47.97 10.29
CA GLY A 196 1.71 48.62 10.23
C GLY A 196 2.81 47.90 9.46
N LYS A 197 2.87 48.21 8.16
CA LYS A 197 4.07 48.31 7.31
C LYS A 197 4.56 47.08 6.50
N SER A 198 4.63 47.40 5.20
CA SER A 198 5.48 46.94 4.10
C SER A 198 5.30 45.56 3.50
N LYS A 199 4.91 45.65 2.22
CA LYS A 199 5.08 44.74 1.10
C LYS A 199 6.35 43.90 1.20
N ASP A 200 6.20 42.59 1.05
CA ASP A 200 6.75 41.86 -0.10
C ASP A 200 5.95 40.56 -0.30
N ALA A 201 5.39 40.39 -1.49
CA ALA A 201 4.82 39.14 -1.94
C ALA A 201 5.98 38.25 -2.40
N LEU A 202 6.25 37.15 -1.69
CA LEU A 202 7.12 36.09 -2.19
C LEU A 202 6.65 34.71 -1.70
N LEU A 203 6.31 33.92 -2.72
CA LEU A 203 6.27 32.48 -2.92
C LEU A 203 6.83 31.58 -1.80
N GLY A 204 6.16 30.41 -1.67
CA GLY A 204 6.36 29.43 -0.62
C GLY A 204 7.81 29.00 -0.43
N HIS A 205 8.25 29.17 0.81
CA HIS A 205 9.54 28.70 1.28
C HIS A 205 9.33 27.91 2.57
N ASP A 206 10.03 26.78 2.66
CA ASP A 206 10.15 25.97 3.86
C ASP A 206 10.90 26.77 4.92
N TYR A 207 10.26 27.07 6.05
CA TYR A 207 10.89 27.80 7.14
C TYR A 207 10.83 27.02 8.44
N TRP A 208 11.93 27.11 9.19
CA TRP A 208 12.06 26.55 10.53
C TRP A 208 11.59 27.59 11.55
N HIS A 209 10.59 27.25 12.34
CA HIS A 209 10.23 28.02 13.52
C HIS A 209 10.73 27.29 14.77
N THR A 210 11.49 28.03 15.60
CA THR A 210 11.94 27.56 16.90
C THR A 210 11.05 28.17 17.97
N PHE A 211 10.33 27.34 18.71
CA PHE A 211 9.53 27.75 19.87
C PHE A 211 9.88 26.84 21.04
N ASP A 212 10.31 27.41 22.17
CA ASP A 212 10.71 26.68 23.39
C ASP A 212 11.57 25.42 23.13
N GLY A 213 12.59 25.54 22.28
CA GLY A 213 13.54 24.46 21.99
C GLY A 213 13.06 23.39 20.99
N CYS A 214 11.82 23.48 20.47
CA CYS A 214 11.32 22.60 19.42
C CYS A 214 11.54 23.20 18.02
N LYS A 215 11.98 22.37 17.06
CA LYS A 215 12.09 22.72 15.64
C LYS A 215 10.88 22.20 14.88
N LEU A 216 10.06 23.11 14.36
CA LEU A 216 8.90 22.76 13.51
C LEU A 216 9.30 22.80 12.04
N TYR A 217 8.93 21.77 11.27
CA TYR A 217 9.10 21.74 9.81
C TYR A 217 7.72 21.72 9.14
N ILE A 218 7.43 22.75 8.35
CA ILE A 218 6.13 22.92 7.68
C ILE A 218 6.34 22.65 6.19
N LEU A 219 5.76 21.54 5.69
CA LEU A 219 5.73 21.21 4.26
C LEU A 219 4.32 21.45 3.73
N GLY A 220 4.05 22.66 3.22
CA GLY A 220 2.74 23.02 2.67
C GLY A 220 1.60 22.86 3.69
N THR A 221 0.59 22.05 3.37
CA THR A 221 -0.66 21.88 4.16
C THR A 221 -0.64 20.70 5.15
N SER A 222 0.48 19.98 5.30
CA SER A 222 0.57 18.80 6.19
C SER A 222 1.67 18.98 7.25
N ILE A 223 1.38 18.57 8.49
CA ILE A 223 2.30 18.66 9.64
C ILE A 223 2.58 17.24 10.14
N ARG A 224 3.86 16.82 10.17
CA ARG A 224 4.31 15.59 10.86
C ARG A 224 5.27 15.96 11.99
N TYR A 225 5.14 15.30 13.14
CA TYR A 225 5.96 15.58 14.35
C TYR A 225 6.74 14.36 14.83
N LYS A 226 7.95 14.58 15.37
CA LYS A 226 8.78 13.56 16.01
C LYS A 226 9.32 14.10 17.35
N GLU A 227 8.82 13.50 18.44
CA GLU A 227 9.28 13.52 19.86
C GLU A 227 9.03 14.73 20.81
N LYS A 228 8.24 14.42 21.86
CA LYS A 228 8.18 14.90 23.27
C LYS A 228 8.46 16.39 23.58
N ILE A 229 7.39 17.18 23.76
CA ILE A 229 6.92 17.87 25.00
C ILE A 229 5.89 18.96 24.62
N ASN A 230 4.98 19.23 25.57
CA ASN A 230 3.86 20.18 25.57
C ASN A 230 4.13 21.57 24.93
N ILE A 231 3.20 22.05 24.07
CA ILE A 231 2.55 23.41 24.00
C ILE A 231 2.05 23.77 22.54
N VAL A 232 0.70 23.86 22.39
CA VAL A 232 -0.22 24.85 21.73
C VAL A 232 -0.01 25.49 20.30
N ILE A 233 -0.91 25.09 19.35
CA ILE A 233 -1.71 25.77 18.24
C ILE A 233 -0.94 26.46 17.06
N MET A 234 -1.25 26.38 15.73
CA MET A 234 -2.44 26.60 14.84
C MET A 234 -2.16 26.03 13.41
N TRP A 235 -3.07 25.66 12.48
CA TRP A 235 -4.43 26.06 12.05
C TRP A 235 -5.20 24.88 11.43
N ASN A 236 -6.54 24.84 11.58
CA ASN A 236 -7.54 24.14 10.75
C ASN A 236 -7.26 22.72 10.22
N PHE A 237 -6.58 21.91 11.00
CA PHE A 237 -6.62 20.46 10.83
C PHE A 237 -7.05 19.84 12.16
N ASN A 238 -7.85 18.78 12.09
CA ASN A 238 -8.12 17.95 13.26
C ASN A 238 -6.77 17.38 13.70
N VAL A 239 -6.24 17.85 14.83
CA VAL A 239 -5.02 17.31 15.43
C VAL A 239 -5.44 16.42 16.58
N TRP A 240 -5.04 15.16 16.51
CA TRP A 240 -5.35 14.11 17.47
C TRP A 240 -4.15 13.93 18.41
N TYR A 241 -4.38 13.89 19.73
CA TYR A 241 -3.34 13.76 20.75
C TYR A 241 -3.44 12.39 21.42
N THR A 242 -2.35 11.62 21.46
CA THR A 242 -2.25 10.37 22.25
C THR A 242 -2.10 10.69 23.74
N SER A 243 -2.79 9.94 24.61
CA SER A 243 -2.69 10.07 26.08
C SER A 243 -1.42 9.49 26.66
#